data_AF-A0A178UQY6-F1
#
_entry.id   AF-A0A178UQY6-F1
#
_cell.length_a   1.000
_cell.length_b   1.000
_cell.length_c   1.000
_cell.angle_alpha   90.00
_cell.angle_beta   90.00
_cell.angle_gamma   90.00
#
_symmetry.space_group_name_H-M   'P 1'
#
loop_
_entity.id
_entity.type
_entity.pdbx_description
1 polymer ?
#
loop_
_entity_poly.entity_id
_entity_poly.type
_entity_poly.pdbx_seq_one_letter_code
_entity_poly.pdbx_strand_id
1 'polypeptide(L)'
;MGFEMKPEKEVLELISSKNQCKSNPNSVKKKNKNKNKKMMMTWRRKKIDSPADGITAVRRLFNTCKEVFSNGGPGVIPSEDKIQQLREILDDMKPEDVGLTPTMPYFRPNSGVEARSSPPITYLHLHQCDQFSIGIFCLPPSGVIPLHNHPGMTVFSKLLFGTMHIKSYDWVVDAPMRDSKTRLAKLKVDSTFTAPCNASILYPEDGGNMHRFTAITACAVLDVLGPPYCNPEGRHCTYFLEFPLDKLSSEDDVLSSEEEKEGYAWLQERDDNPEDHTNVVGALYRGPKVED
;
A
#
# COMPACT_ATOMS: atom_id res chain seq x y z
N MET A 1 4.02 8.70 5.73
CA MET A 1 5.35 8.05 5.61
C MET A 1 6.28 8.96 4.83
N GLY A 2 7.45 9.29 5.35
CA GLY A 2 8.38 10.26 4.74
C GLY A 2 9.30 9.63 3.69
N PHE A 3 8.73 8.99 2.66
CA PHE A 3 9.53 8.40 1.60
C PHE A 3 10.24 9.46 0.75
N GLU A 4 11.50 9.23 0.41
CA GLU A 4 12.18 10.03 -0.60
C GLU A 4 11.54 9.78 -1.96
N MET A 5 10.95 10.83 -2.55
CA MET A 5 10.24 10.75 -3.82
C MET A 5 11.21 10.90 -4.99
N LYS A 6 11.32 9.85 -5.81
CA LYS A 6 12.29 9.81 -6.91
C LYS A 6 11.61 9.98 -8.29
N PRO A 7 12.29 10.58 -9.27
CA PRO A 7 11.85 10.54 -10.66
C PRO A 7 11.66 9.10 -11.13
N GLU A 8 10.64 8.85 -11.96
CA GLU A 8 10.35 7.51 -12.48
C GLU A 8 11.60 6.82 -13.06
N LYS A 9 12.43 7.53 -13.84
CA LYS A 9 13.67 6.95 -14.39
C LYS A 9 14.60 6.38 -13.32
N GLU A 10 14.78 7.09 -12.21
CA GLU A 10 15.62 6.62 -11.09
C GLU A 10 14.97 5.46 -10.36
N VAL A 11 13.64 5.48 -10.20
CA VAL A 11 12.90 4.34 -9.63
C VAL A 11 13.03 3.11 -10.52
N LEU A 12 12.91 3.28 -11.84
CA LEU A 12 13.10 2.21 -12.81
C LEU A 12 14.54 1.70 -12.81
N GLU A 13 15.53 2.57 -12.64
CA GLU A 13 16.93 2.18 -12.46
C GLU A 13 17.14 1.47 -11.13
N LEU A 14 16.49 1.86 -10.03
CA LEU A 14 16.54 1.14 -8.75
C LEU A 14 15.89 -0.23 -8.83
N ILE A 15 14.72 -0.31 -9.48
CA ILE A 15 14.05 -1.59 -9.79
C ILE A 15 14.96 -2.43 -10.68
N SER A 16 15.66 -1.84 -11.66
CA SER A 16 16.52 -2.57 -12.61
C SER A 16 17.93 -2.89 -12.08
N SER A 17 18.48 -2.09 -11.17
CA SER A 17 19.82 -2.26 -10.58
C SER A 17 19.78 -3.25 -9.42
N LYS A 18 18.70 -3.29 -8.64
CA LYS A 18 18.40 -4.43 -7.76
C LYS A 18 18.20 -5.74 -8.54
N ASN A 19 18.02 -5.67 -9.87
CA ASN A 19 17.99 -6.81 -10.79
C ASN A 19 19.36 -7.14 -11.45
N GLN A 20 20.44 -6.43 -11.14
CA GLN A 20 21.78 -6.75 -11.67
C GLN A 20 22.87 -6.68 -10.61
N CYS A 21 23.53 -7.82 -10.37
CA CYS A 21 24.93 -7.81 -9.90
C CYS A 21 25.82 -8.79 -10.71
N LYS A 22 26.67 -8.17 -11.52
CA LYS A 22 28.01 -8.57 -12.01
C LYS A 22 28.13 -9.85 -12.83
N SER A 23 28.20 -9.70 -14.16
CA SER A 23 29.13 -10.47 -14.97
C SER A 23 30.42 -9.66 -15.20
N ASN A 24 31.57 -10.29 -14.93
CA ASN A 24 32.89 -9.71 -15.11
C ASN A 24 33.22 -9.56 -16.62
N PRO A 25 34.09 -8.62 -17.02
CA PRO A 25 34.24 -8.24 -18.41
C PRO A 25 35.16 -9.23 -19.12
N ASN A 26 34.69 -9.82 -20.21
CA ASN A 26 35.59 -10.32 -21.23
C ASN A 26 35.14 -9.89 -22.62
N SER A 27 36.08 -9.20 -23.26
CA SER A 27 36.01 -8.54 -24.54
C SER A 27 35.74 -9.49 -25.71
N VAL A 28 34.86 -9.10 -26.63
CA VAL A 28 35.11 -9.25 -28.07
C VAL A 28 34.53 -8.04 -28.81
N LYS A 29 35.42 -7.23 -29.40
CA LYS A 29 35.06 -6.19 -30.38
C LYS A 29 34.53 -6.85 -31.65
N LYS A 30 33.39 -6.42 -32.16
CA LYS A 30 33.10 -6.42 -33.60
C LYS A 30 32.41 -5.12 -34.03
N LYS A 31 33.14 -4.33 -34.83
CA LYS A 31 32.60 -3.30 -35.72
C LYS A 31 31.69 -3.98 -36.75
N ASN A 32 30.56 -3.41 -37.14
CA ASN A 32 30.51 -2.40 -38.21
C ASN A 32 29.06 -2.10 -38.70
N LYS A 33 28.95 -0.89 -39.27
CA LYS A 33 28.04 -0.41 -40.33
C LYS A 33 26.59 -0.02 -40.00
N ASN A 34 26.45 1.32 -39.87
CA ASN A 34 25.33 2.15 -40.31
C ASN A 34 24.52 1.59 -41.48
N LYS A 35 23.19 1.66 -41.35
CA LYS A 35 22.30 2.11 -42.43
C LYS A 35 21.19 3.00 -41.86
N ASN A 36 21.22 4.27 -42.26
CA ASN A 36 20.12 5.23 -42.14
C ASN A 36 18.89 4.71 -42.89
N LYS A 37 17.73 4.70 -42.22
CA LYS A 37 16.42 4.85 -42.88
C LYS A 37 15.56 5.78 -42.04
N LYS A 38 15.37 7.01 -42.54
CA LYS A 38 14.31 7.91 -42.12
C LYS A 38 12.97 7.25 -42.45
N MET A 39 12.15 6.95 -41.44
CA MET A 39 10.72 6.76 -41.60
C MET A 39 10.00 7.90 -40.92
N MET A 40 9.37 8.73 -41.73
CA MET A 40 8.48 9.81 -41.33
C MET A 40 7.11 9.17 -41.07
N MET A 41 6.72 9.06 -39.81
CA MET A 41 5.37 8.61 -39.43
C MET A 41 4.59 9.84 -38.95
N THR A 42 3.59 10.19 -39.74
CA THR A 42 2.62 11.25 -39.49
C THR A 42 1.79 10.91 -38.25
N TRP A 43 2.02 11.65 -37.16
CA TRP A 43 1.24 11.53 -35.94
C TRP A 43 -0.13 12.20 -36.17
N ARG A 44 -1.12 11.40 -36.59
CA ARG A 44 -2.53 11.81 -36.54
C ARG A 44 -2.91 11.95 -35.06
N ARG A 45 -3.03 13.19 -34.58
CA ARG A 45 -3.67 13.51 -33.31
C ARG A 45 -5.07 12.90 -33.32
N LYS A 46 -5.27 11.82 -32.57
CA LYS A 46 -6.61 11.42 -32.15
C LYS A 46 -7.12 12.54 -31.25
N LYS A 47 -8.17 13.24 -31.70
CA LYS A 47 -8.96 14.14 -30.86
C LYS A 47 -9.39 13.33 -29.64
N ILE A 48 -8.86 13.70 -28.48
CA ILE A 48 -9.48 13.38 -27.20
C ILE A 48 -10.64 14.36 -27.14
N ASP A 49 -11.85 13.85 -27.31
CA ASP A 49 -13.06 14.61 -27.04
C ASP A 49 -12.94 15.13 -25.60
N SER A 50 -12.83 16.44 -25.48
CA SER A 50 -12.72 17.14 -24.21
C SER A 50 -14.14 17.21 -23.63
N PRO A 51 -14.45 16.56 -22.50
CA PRO A 51 -15.68 16.87 -21.81
C PRO A 51 -15.52 18.28 -21.24
N ALA A 52 -16.56 19.09 -21.35
CA ALA A 52 -16.64 20.40 -20.74
C ALA A 52 -16.17 20.35 -19.28
N ASP A 53 -15.11 21.12 -18.94
CA ASP A 53 -14.66 21.55 -17.60
C ASP A 53 -15.01 20.61 -16.41
N GLY A 54 -14.80 19.31 -16.59
CA GLY A 54 -15.26 18.26 -15.67
C GLY A 54 -14.19 17.90 -14.66
N ILE A 55 -14.47 18.08 -13.38
CA ILE A 55 -13.59 17.67 -12.27
C ILE A 55 -13.27 16.16 -12.41
N THR A 56 -11.97 15.84 -12.49
CA THR A 56 -11.47 14.46 -12.58
C THR A 56 -11.88 13.65 -11.34
N ALA A 57 -11.96 12.32 -11.44
CA ALA A 57 -12.32 11.47 -10.31
C ALA A 57 -11.34 11.61 -9.13
N VAL A 58 -10.02 11.65 -9.41
CA VAL A 58 -9.00 11.89 -8.36
C VAL A 58 -9.13 13.26 -7.68
N ARG A 59 -9.58 14.29 -8.41
CA ARG A 59 -9.85 15.61 -7.83
C ARG A 59 -11.14 15.63 -7.01
N ARG A 60 -12.17 14.88 -7.42
CA ARG A 60 -13.38 14.66 -6.60
C ARG A 60 -13.05 13.92 -5.30
N LEU A 61 -12.20 12.90 -5.35
CA LEU A 61 -11.66 12.24 -4.15
C LEU A 61 -10.98 13.26 -3.23
N PHE A 62 -10.02 14.03 -3.76
CA PHE A 62 -9.29 15.03 -2.97
C PHE A 62 -10.21 16.06 -2.29
N ASN A 63 -11.15 16.64 -3.05
CA ASN A 63 -12.10 17.62 -2.49
C ASN A 63 -12.96 17.00 -1.39
N THR A 64 -13.40 15.75 -1.56
CA THR A 64 -14.20 15.04 -0.55
C THR A 64 -13.37 14.73 0.68
N CYS A 65 -12.12 14.31 0.53
CA CYS A 65 -11.21 14.12 1.67
C CYS A 65 -11.06 15.40 2.51
N LYS A 66 -10.97 16.59 1.88
CA LYS A 66 -10.93 17.86 2.61
C LYS A 66 -12.17 18.08 3.47
N GLU A 67 -13.35 17.74 2.98
CA GLU A 67 -14.61 17.89 3.71
C GLU A 67 -14.71 16.85 4.84
N VAL A 68 -14.41 15.58 4.53
CA VAL A 68 -14.47 14.46 5.46
C VAL A 68 -13.52 14.66 6.64
N PHE A 69 -12.26 15.02 6.37
CA PHE A 69 -11.21 15.17 7.37
C PHE A 69 -10.98 16.63 7.81
N SER A 70 -11.89 17.57 7.49
CA SER A 70 -11.78 19.00 7.85
C SER A 70 -11.59 19.30 9.34
N ASN A 71 -12.09 18.42 10.22
CA ASN A 71 -11.88 18.48 11.67
C ASN A 71 -11.16 17.21 12.18
N GLY A 72 -10.46 16.52 11.28
CA GLY A 72 -9.78 15.26 11.56
C GLY A 72 -8.55 15.46 12.43
N GLY A 73 -8.26 14.44 13.22
CA GLY A 73 -7.12 14.39 14.13
C GLY A 73 -6.96 12.98 14.69
N PRO A 74 -5.92 12.71 15.50
CA PRO A 74 -5.68 11.38 16.04
C PRO A 74 -6.89 10.89 16.86
N GLY A 75 -7.40 9.71 16.50
CA GLY A 75 -8.56 9.09 17.14
C GLY A 75 -9.92 9.70 16.77
N VAL A 76 -9.95 10.78 15.98
CA VAL A 76 -11.20 11.41 15.52
C VAL A 76 -11.73 10.67 14.30
N ILE A 77 -12.83 9.93 14.48
CA ILE A 77 -13.50 9.20 13.41
C ILE A 77 -14.50 10.16 12.70
N PRO A 78 -14.48 10.27 11.36
CA PRO A 78 -15.49 11.04 10.63
C PRO A 78 -16.92 10.52 10.89
N SER A 79 -17.94 11.38 10.71
CA SER A 79 -19.33 10.94 10.85
C SER A 79 -19.71 9.90 9.78
N GLU A 80 -20.69 9.05 10.07
CA GLU A 80 -21.12 7.98 9.16
C GLU A 80 -21.48 8.49 7.76
N ASP A 81 -22.20 9.62 7.67
CA ASP A 81 -22.53 10.25 6.38
C ASP A 81 -21.28 10.62 5.56
N LYS A 82 -20.22 11.10 6.24
CA LYS A 82 -18.94 11.47 5.62
C LYS A 82 -18.14 10.23 5.21
N ILE A 83 -18.19 9.19 6.04
CA ILE A 83 -17.59 7.88 5.72
C ILE A 83 -18.24 7.31 4.46
N GLN A 84 -19.57 7.30 4.41
CA GLN A 84 -20.33 6.78 3.27
C GLN A 84 -20.05 7.59 2.00
N GLN A 85 -20.02 8.93 2.10
CA GLN A 85 -19.68 9.81 0.97
C GLN A 85 -18.30 9.49 0.38
N LEU A 86 -17.26 9.34 1.22
CA LEU A 86 -15.92 9.01 0.74
C LEU A 86 -15.84 7.58 0.18
N ARG A 87 -16.55 6.64 0.80
CA ARG A 87 -16.62 5.25 0.35
C ARG A 87 -17.22 5.13 -1.04
N GLU A 88 -18.33 5.81 -1.31
CA GLU A 88 -18.99 5.81 -2.62
C GLU A 88 -18.04 6.29 -3.73
N ILE A 89 -17.27 7.34 -3.46
CA ILE A 89 -16.28 7.83 -4.42
C ILE A 89 -15.20 6.77 -4.67
N LEU A 90 -14.64 6.20 -3.60
CA LEU A 90 -13.61 5.17 -3.70
C LEU A 90 -14.10 3.91 -4.39
N ASP A 91 -15.34 3.48 -4.16
CA ASP A 91 -15.97 2.31 -4.77
C ASP A 91 -16.05 2.44 -6.30
N ASP A 92 -16.27 3.65 -6.80
CA ASP A 92 -16.34 3.95 -8.25
C ASP A 92 -14.97 4.17 -8.91
N MET A 93 -13.88 4.36 -8.14
CA MET A 93 -12.56 4.62 -8.70
C MET A 93 -11.97 3.45 -9.47
N LYS A 94 -11.34 3.79 -10.60
CA LYS A 94 -10.66 2.86 -11.52
C LYS A 94 -9.16 3.18 -11.62
N PRO A 95 -8.34 2.24 -12.13
CA PRO A 95 -6.91 2.49 -12.32
C PRO A 95 -6.62 3.71 -13.22
N GLU A 96 -7.43 3.93 -14.25
CA GLU A 96 -7.22 5.01 -15.21
C GLU A 96 -7.48 6.41 -14.61
N ASP A 97 -8.36 6.50 -13.60
CA ASP A 97 -8.68 7.74 -12.90
C ASP A 97 -7.48 8.32 -12.15
N VAL A 98 -6.55 7.45 -11.78
CA VAL A 98 -5.27 7.80 -11.15
C VAL A 98 -4.09 7.60 -12.09
N GLY A 99 -4.33 7.44 -13.40
CA GLY A 99 -3.30 7.34 -14.43
C GLY A 99 -2.46 6.06 -14.37
N LEU A 100 -2.96 4.99 -13.76
CA LEU A 100 -2.29 3.70 -13.69
C LEU A 100 -2.69 2.77 -14.82
N THR A 101 -1.75 1.93 -15.25
CA THR A 101 -2.04 0.77 -16.08
C THR A 101 -1.28 -0.45 -15.55
N PRO A 102 -1.84 -1.67 -15.59
CA PRO A 102 -1.17 -2.88 -15.08
C PRO A 102 0.14 -3.23 -15.80
N THR A 103 0.41 -2.62 -16.96
CA THR A 103 1.63 -2.84 -17.76
C THR A 103 2.80 -1.93 -17.35
N MET A 104 2.56 -0.98 -16.45
CA MET A 104 3.60 -0.10 -15.92
C MET A 104 4.72 -0.92 -15.26
N PRO A 105 5.97 -0.43 -15.30
CA PRO A 105 7.09 -1.19 -14.76
C PRO A 105 7.02 -1.43 -13.25
N TYR A 106 6.29 -0.59 -12.50
CA TYR A 106 6.07 -0.73 -11.05
C TYR A 106 5.47 -2.08 -10.64
N PHE A 107 4.81 -2.77 -11.58
CA PHE A 107 4.09 -4.02 -11.34
C PHE A 107 4.84 -5.27 -11.80
N ARG A 108 6.07 -5.11 -12.33
CA ARG A 108 6.84 -6.23 -12.88
C ARG A 108 7.55 -6.98 -11.76
N PRO A 109 7.49 -8.32 -11.73
CA PRO A 109 8.28 -9.10 -10.79
C PRO A 109 9.77 -8.96 -11.10
N ASN A 110 10.63 -9.15 -10.08
CA ASN A 110 12.08 -9.20 -10.30
C ASN A 110 12.41 -10.37 -11.24
N SER A 111 13.16 -10.08 -12.31
CA SER A 111 13.64 -11.08 -13.27
C SER A 111 15.00 -11.69 -12.89
N GLY A 112 15.52 -11.38 -11.70
CA GLY A 112 16.80 -11.87 -11.18
C GLY A 112 16.71 -13.21 -10.45
N VAL A 113 17.79 -13.99 -10.50
CA VAL A 113 17.91 -15.37 -9.96
C VAL A 113 17.90 -15.45 -8.42
N GLU A 114 17.98 -14.31 -7.72
CA GLU A 114 17.90 -14.27 -6.26
C GLU A 114 16.44 -14.20 -5.78
N ALA A 115 15.74 -15.33 -5.88
CA ALA A 115 14.38 -15.57 -5.42
C ALA A 115 14.19 -15.51 -3.88
N ARG A 116 15.01 -14.72 -3.16
CA ARG A 116 15.09 -14.72 -1.69
C ARG A 116 14.57 -13.44 -1.03
N SER A 117 14.33 -12.36 -1.79
CA SER A 117 13.79 -11.10 -1.28
C SER A 117 12.48 -10.71 -1.97
N SER A 118 11.57 -10.08 -1.21
CA SER A 118 10.31 -9.58 -1.76
C SER A 118 10.57 -8.47 -2.79
N PRO A 119 9.85 -8.45 -3.93
CA PRO A 119 10.06 -7.43 -4.96
C PRO A 119 9.79 -6.03 -4.42
N PRO A 120 10.44 -4.99 -4.96
CA PRO A 120 10.24 -3.63 -4.49
C PRO A 120 8.81 -3.17 -4.76
N ILE A 121 8.20 -2.57 -3.74
CA ILE A 121 6.89 -1.94 -3.82
C ILE A 121 7.10 -0.47 -4.17
N THR A 122 6.36 0.06 -5.14
CA THR A 122 6.44 1.50 -5.46
C THR A 122 5.33 2.25 -4.73
N TYR A 123 5.67 3.32 -4.01
CA TYR A 123 4.70 4.23 -3.42
C TYR A 123 4.56 5.49 -4.28
N LEU A 124 3.34 5.77 -4.73
CA LEU A 124 2.99 7.00 -5.44
C LEU A 124 2.32 7.94 -4.45
N HIS A 125 2.97 9.07 -4.18
CA HIS A 125 2.42 10.12 -3.34
C HIS A 125 1.51 11.03 -4.16
N LEU A 126 0.23 11.14 -3.79
CA LEU A 126 -0.72 12.01 -4.48
C LEU A 126 -0.92 13.32 -3.73
N HIS A 127 -1.14 13.25 -2.41
CA HIS A 127 -1.36 14.40 -1.55
C HIS A 127 -1.02 14.07 -0.10
N GLN A 128 -0.58 15.07 0.67
CA GLN A 128 -0.54 15.01 2.12
C GLN A 128 -0.67 16.40 2.74
N CYS A 129 -1.50 16.49 3.77
CA CYS A 129 -1.56 17.60 4.73
C CYS A 129 -1.62 17.02 6.15
N ASP A 130 -1.80 17.86 7.17
CA ASP A 130 -1.86 17.40 8.57
C ASP A 130 -3.08 16.52 8.86
N GLN A 131 -4.14 16.66 8.07
CA GLN A 131 -5.44 16.02 8.31
C GLN A 131 -5.64 14.72 7.54
N PHE A 132 -5.05 14.60 6.35
CA PHE A 132 -5.13 13.37 5.57
C PHE A 132 -4.00 13.25 4.54
N SER A 133 -3.80 12.02 4.06
CA SER A 133 -2.91 11.74 2.93
C SER A 133 -3.58 10.78 1.95
N ILE A 134 -3.22 10.93 0.67
CA ILE A 134 -3.65 10.04 -0.42
C ILE A 134 -2.38 9.45 -1.04
N GLY A 135 -2.32 8.12 -1.11
CA GLY A 135 -1.19 7.40 -1.66
C GLY A 135 -1.61 6.13 -2.38
N ILE A 136 -0.76 5.65 -3.30
CA ILE A 136 -0.99 4.38 -3.98
C ILE A 136 0.23 3.49 -3.79
N PHE A 137 0.01 2.27 -3.31
CA PHE A 137 1.00 1.21 -3.33
C PHE A 137 0.85 0.38 -4.61
N CYS A 138 1.93 0.28 -5.38
CA CYS A 138 2.05 -0.57 -6.54
C CYS A 138 2.88 -1.79 -6.16
N LEU A 139 2.22 -2.95 -6.10
CA LEU A 139 2.84 -4.21 -5.68
C LEU A 139 3.00 -5.13 -6.90
N PRO A 140 4.22 -5.56 -7.24
CA PRO A 140 4.43 -6.70 -8.11
C PRO A 140 3.86 -7.99 -7.51
N PRO A 141 3.66 -9.07 -8.30
CA PRO A 141 3.34 -10.38 -7.75
C PRO A 141 4.36 -10.79 -6.67
N SER A 142 3.88 -11.34 -5.55
CA SER A 142 4.65 -11.65 -4.33
C SER A 142 5.15 -10.43 -3.54
N GLY A 143 4.77 -9.21 -3.91
CA GLY A 143 5.02 -8.02 -3.09
C GLY A 143 4.28 -8.10 -1.75
N VAL A 144 4.96 -7.74 -0.67
CA VAL A 144 4.40 -7.79 0.70
C VAL A 144 4.56 -6.45 1.39
N ILE A 145 3.46 -5.90 1.89
CA ILE A 145 3.50 -4.90 2.95
C ILE A 145 3.35 -5.68 4.26
N PRO A 146 4.41 -5.77 5.09
CA PRO A 146 4.39 -6.58 6.31
C PRO A 146 3.31 -6.13 7.29
N LEU A 147 3.02 -6.97 8.28
CA LEU A 147 2.01 -6.67 9.29
C LEU A 147 2.39 -5.38 10.05
N HIS A 148 1.52 -4.38 10.04
CA HIS A 148 1.74 -3.08 10.65
C HIS A 148 0.44 -2.45 11.17
N ASN A 149 0.53 -1.48 12.08
CA ASN A 149 -0.61 -0.76 12.68
C ASN A 149 -0.82 0.65 12.09
N HIS A 150 -1.97 1.24 12.37
CA HIS A 150 -2.31 2.63 12.01
C HIS A 150 -2.80 3.40 13.25
N PRO A 151 -1.91 3.83 14.17
CA PRO A 151 -2.28 4.33 15.49
C PRO A 151 -3.07 5.65 15.42
N GLY A 152 -4.31 5.61 15.92
CA GLY A 152 -5.19 6.78 15.94
C GLY A 152 -5.72 7.21 14.56
N MET A 153 -5.69 6.31 13.58
CA MET A 153 -6.04 6.63 12.19
C MET A 153 -7.31 5.90 11.75
N THR A 154 -8.08 6.56 10.90
CA THR A 154 -9.09 5.92 10.04
C THR A 154 -8.50 5.81 8.63
N VAL A 155 -8.50 4.61 8.05
CA VAL A 155 -7.91 4.38 6.72
C VAL A 155 -8.93 3.73 5.81
N PHE A 156 -9.14 4.35 4.65
CA PHE A 156 -9.92 3.79 3.55
C PHE A 156 -8.96 3.18 2.54
N SER A 157 -9.21 1.95 2.11
CA SER A 157 -8.34 1.24 1.18
C SER A 157 -9.13 0.64 0.04
N LYS A 158 -8.70 0.86 -1.21
CA LYS A 158 -9.35 0.35 -2.42
C LYS A 158 -8.33 -0.38 -3.29
N LEU A 159 -8.56 -1.67 -3.52
CA LEU A 159 -7.84 -2.46 -4.52
C LEU A 159 -8.33 -2.07 -5.91
N LEU A 160 -7.54 -1.27 -6.64
CA LEU A 160 -7.90 -0.74 -7.96
C LEU A 160 -7.85 -1.83 -9.05
N PHE A 161 -6.89 -2.74 -8.95
CA PHE A 161 -6.81 -3.94 -9.79
C PHE A 161 -5.97 -5.02 -9.12
N GLY A 162 -6.10 -6.26 -9.61
CA GLY A 162 -5.30 -7.41 -9.17
C GLY A 162 -6.01 -8.30 -8.14
N THR A 163 -5.25 -9.25 -7.62
CA THR A 163 -5.67 -10.18 -6.57
C THR A 163 -4.67 -10.12 -5.41
N MET A 164 -5.19 -9.85 -4.22
CA MET A 164 -4.40 -9.63 -3.01
C MET A 164 -4.94 -10.44 -1.85
N HIS A 165 -4.05 -11.10 -1.12
CA HIS A 165 -4.37 -11.67 0.18
C HIS A 165 -4.20 -10.60 1.26
N ILE A 166 -5.20 -10.46 2.10
CA ILE A 166 -5.24 -9.51 3.21
C ILE A 166 -5.46 -10.29 4.49
N LYS A 167 -4.57 -10.08 5.45
CA LYS A 167 -4.73 -10.57 6.83
C LYS A 167 -4.75 -9.38 7.78
N SER A 168 -5.73 -9.30 8.68
CA SER A 168 -5.88 -8.17 9.61
C SER A 168 -6.38 -8.57 10.98
N TYR A 169 -6.09 -7.72 11.97
CA TYR A 169 -6.37 -7.93 13.38
C TYR A 169 -6.73 -6.63 14.08
N ASP A 170 -7.46 -6.75 15.18
CA ASP A 170 -7.57 -5.71 16.19
C ASP A 170 -7.08 -6.23 17.53
N TRP A 171 -6.65 -5.31 18.40
CA TRP A 171 -6.21 -5.70 19.73
C TRP A 171 -7.38 -6.24 20.55
N VAL A 172 -7.11 -7.27 21.35
CA VAL A 172 -8.08 -7.68 22.37
C VAL A 172 -8.08 -6.62 23.47
N VAL A 173 -9.26 -6.06 23.75
CA VAL A 173 -9.47 -5.09 24.82
C VAL A 173 -9.29 -5.80 26.17
N ASP A 174 -8.60 -5.16 27.10
CA ASP A 174 -8.33 -5.66 28.47
C ASP A 174 -7.56 -6.99 28.56
N ALA A 175 -7.01 -7.51 27.46
CA ALA A 175 -6.14 -8.69 27.51
C ALA A 175 -4.77 -8.34 28.12
N PRO A 176 -4.22 -9.20 29.00
CA PRO A 176 -2.88 -8.99 29.54
C PRO A 176 -1.86 -9.02 28.41
N MET A 177 -0.91 -8.09 28.45
CA MET A 177 0.28 -8.19 27.62
C MET A 177 1.15 -9.34 28.12
N ARG A 178 1.68 -10.15 27.21
CA ARG A 178 2.56 -11.26 27.57
C ARG A 178 3.93 -10.76 28.02
N ASP A 179 4.41 -9.73 27.34
CA ASP A 179 5.63 -8.98 27.67
C ASP A 179 5.47 -7.54 27.14
N SER A 180 6.51 -6.70 27.27
CA SER A 180 6.44 -5.28 26.88
C SER A 180 6.19 -5.03 25.39
N LYS A 181 6.33 -6.03 24.52
CA LYS A 181 6.24 -5.91 23.05
C LYS A 181 5.24 -6.87 22.43
N THR A 182 4.70 -7.82 23.19
CA THR A 182 3.82 -8.88 22.69
C THR A 182 2.42 -8.74 23.28
N ARG A 183 1.43 -8.53 22.40
CA ARG A 183 0.02 -8.34 22.77
C ARG A 183 -0.90 -9.26 22.00
N LEU A 184 -2.00 -9.68 22.64
CA LEU A 184 -3.02 -10.53 22.03
C LEU A 184 -3.88 -9.73 21.05
N ALA A 185 -4.09 -10.29 19.86
CA ALA A 185 -4.92 -9.70 18.82
C ALA A 185 -5.93 -10.71 18.29
N LYS A 186 -7.12 -10.22 17.91
CA LYS A 186 -8.20 -10.99 17.33
C LYS A 186 -8.20 -10.82 15.81
N LEU A 187 -8.24 -11.93 15.09
CA LEU A 187 -8.32 -11.97 13.63
C LEU A 187 -9.62 -11.33 13.15
N LYS A 188 -9.53 -10.44 12.16
CA LYS A 188 -10.67 -9.75 11.53
C LYS A 188 -10.87 -10.17 10.10
N VAL A 189 -9.78 -10.31 9.35
CA VAL A 189 -9.80 -10.77 7.96
C VAL A 189 -8.63 -11.71 7.75
N ASP A 190 -8.88 -12.83 7.07
CA ASP A 190 -7.86 -13.68 6.45
C ASP A 190 -8.43 -14.19 5.13
N SER A 191 -8.29 -13.40 4.07
CA SER A 191 -8.98 -13.70 2.81
C SER A 191 -8.28 -13.12 1.59
N THR A 192 -8.64 -13.65 0.42
CA THR A 192 -8.17 -13.19 -0.88
C THR A 192 -9.25 -12.34 -1.54
N PHE A 193 -8.86 -11.13 -1.95
CA PHE A 193 -9.71 -10.18 -2.64
C PHE A 193 -9.23 -10.00 -4.08
N THR A 194 -10.15 -9.98 -5.04
CA THR A 194 -9.88 -9.72 -6.45
C THR A 194 -10.70 -8.53 -6.91
N ALA A 195 -10.06 -7.56 -7.57
CA ALA A 195 -10.76 -6.45 -8.18
C ALA A 195 -11.64 -6.90 -9.37
N PRO A 196 -12.82 -6.30 -9.60
CA PRO A 196 -13.38 -5.17 -8.85
C PRO A 196 -13.92 -5.60 -7.48
N CYS A 197 -13.61 -4.82 -6.45
CA CYS A 197 -14.14 -4.98 -5.10
C CYS A 197 -14.34 -3.60 -4.45
N ASN A 198 -15.23 -3.50 -3.48
CA ASN A 198 -15.48 -2.25 -2.77
C ASN A 198 -14.30 -1.89 -1.86
N ALA A 199 -14.19 -0.62 -1.51
CA ALA A 199 -13.27 -0.12 -0.51
C ALA A 199 -13.56 -0.73 0.86
N SER A 200 -12.48 -1.07 1.57
CA SER A 200 -12.50 -1.38 2.99
C SER A 200 -12.21 -0.13 3.81
N ILE A 201 -12.58 -0.19 5.09
CA ILE A 201 -12.27 0.83 6.07
C ILE A 201 -11.76 0.15 7.35
N LEU A 202 -10.73 0.73 7.94
CA LEU A 202 -10.30 0.43 9.30
C LEU A 202 -10.37 1.70 10.15
N TYR A 203 -10.52 1.50 11.44
CA TYR A 203 -10.64 2.52 12.48
C TYR A 203 -9.46 2.40 13.46
N PRO A 204 -9.30 3.36 14.39
CA PRO A 204 -8.23 3.29 15.40
C PRO A 204 -8.22 2.00 16.23
N GLU A 205 -9.38 1.42 16.51
CA GLU A 205 -9.54 0.26 17.40
C GLU A 205 -10.46 -0.85 16.83
N ASP A 206 -10.88 -0.74 15.57
CA ASP A 206 -11.74 -1.74 14.92
C ASP A 206 -11.52 -1.78 13.40
N GLY A 207 -12.06 -2.81 12.73
CA GLY A 207 -11.95 -2.98 11.28
C GLY A 207 -10.62 -3.55 10.80
N GLY A 208 -9.76 -4.03 11.70
CA GLY A 208 -8.47 -4.60 11.36
C GLY A 208 -7.36 -3.55 11.27
N ASN A 209 -7.16 -2.78 12.35
CA ASN A 209 -6.14 -1.72 12.44
C ASN A 209 -4.72 -2.24 12.16
N MET A 210 -4.43 -3.48 12.54
CA MET A 210 -3.20 -4.15 12.14
C MET A 210 -3.46 -4.98 10.90
N HIS A 211 -2.74 -4.75 9.81
CA HIS A 211 -2.92 -5.56 8.60
C HIS A 211 -1.63 -5.84 7.83
N ARG A 212 -1.71 -6.87 6.99
CA ARG A 212 -0.67 -7.29 6.06
C ARG A 212 -1.30 -7.46 4.69
N PHE A 213 -0.62 -6.95 3.66
CA PHE A 213 -0.97 -7.17 2.26
C PHE A 213 0.04 -8.09 1.60
N THR A 214 -0.45 -9.11 0.90
CA THR A 214 0.36 -10.01 0.09
C THR A 214 -0.22 -10.09 -1.32
N ALA A 215 0.47 -9.50 -2.29
CA ALA A 215 0.03 -9.45 -3.67
C ALA A 215 0.16 -10.84 -4.33
N ILE A 216 -0.95 -11.42 -4.77
CA ILE A 216 -0.95 -12.70 -5.51
C ILE A 216 -0.66 -12.43 -6.99
N THR A 217 -1.30 -11.41 -7.57
CA THR A 217 -0.94 -10.84 -8.87
C THR A 217 -0.31 -9.46 -8.69
N ALA A 218 0.04 -8.80 -9.79
CA ALA A 218 0.25 -7.36 -9.75
C ALA A 218 -0.99 -6.66 -9.18
N CYS A 219 -0.80 -5.78 -8.21
CA CYS A 219 -1.88 -5.06 -7.52
C CYS A 219 -1.55 -3.57 -7.39
N ALA A 220 -2.59 -2.75 -7.45
CA ALA A 220 -2.52 -1.35 -7.05
C ALA A 220 -3.56 -1.09 -5.96
N VAL A 221 -3.11 -0.53 -4.84
CA VAL A 221 -3.94 -0.25 -3.67
C VAL A 221 -3.91 1.25 -3.40
N LEU A 222 -5.06 1.89 -3.51
CA LEU A 222 -5.25 3.31 -3.18
C LEU A 222 -5.66 3.42 -1.72
N ASP A 223 -4.86 4.13 -0.94
CA ASP A 223 -5.14 4.40 0.47
C ASP A 223 -5.39 5.88 0.71
N VAL A 224 -6.40 6.16 1.55
CA VAL A 224 -6.66 7.48 2.14
C VAL A 224 -6.56 7.35 3.65
N LEU A 225 -5.58 8.02 4.25
CA LEU A 225 -5.28 7.95 5.68
C LEU A 225 -5.71 9.25 6.34
N GLY A 226 -6.48 9.17 7.42
CA GLY A 226 -6.91 10.32 8.21
C GLY A 226 -6.72 10.10 9.72
N PRO A 227 -5.81 10.82 10.39
CA PRO A 227 -4.71 11.61 9.84
C PRO A 227 -3.55 10.73 9.30
N PRO A 228 -2.52 11.30 8.66
CA PRO A 228 -1.32 10.53 8.29
C PRO A 228 -0.47 10.15 9.51
N TYR A 229 0.45 9.21 9.28
CA TYR A 229 1.56 8.95 10.19
C TYR A 229 2.38 10.21 10.48
N CYS A 230 2.79 10.39 11.74
CA CYS A 230 3.62 11.49 12.21
C CYS A 230 4.49 11.01 13.39
N ASN A 231 5.79 10.77 13.13
CA ASN A 231 6.72 10.27 14.15
C ASN A 231 6.86 11.22 15.36
N PRO A 232 7.00 12.56 15.19
CA PRO A 232 7.10 13.47 16.33
C PRO A 232 5.87 13.46 17.25
N GLU A 233 4.70 13.13 16.71
CA GLU A 233 3.43 13.05 17.45
C GLU A 233 3.09 11.61 17.89
N GLY A 234 4.07 10.70 17.84
CA GLY A 234 3.91 9.32 18.30
C GLY A 234 3.13 8.41 17.35
N ARG A 235 2.63 8.91 16.21
CA ARG A 235 1.94 8.11 15.18
C ARG A 235 2.92 7.50 14.20
N HIS A 236 3.84 6.66 14.70
CA HIS A 236 4.77 5.91 13.87
C HIS A 236 4.12 4.60 13.41
N CYS A 237 4.55 4.11 12.25
CA CYS A 237 4.15 2.80 11.75
C CYS A 237 4.99 1.73 12.46
N THR A 238 4.35 0.90 13.28
CA THR A 238 5.00 -0.22 13.98
C THR A 238 4.73 -1.50 13.21
N TYR A 239 5.77 -2.32 13.03
CA TYR A 239 5.66 -3.61 12.36
C TYR A 239 5.64 -4.75 13.39
N PHE A 240 4.94 -5.83 13.05
CA PHE A 240 4.71 -6.95 13.96
C PHE A 240 5.10 -8.30 13.35
N LEU A 241 5.58 -9.19 14.20
CA LEU A 241 5.62 -10.63 13.97
C LEU A 241 4.32 -11.26 14.49
N GLU A 242 3.75 -12.16 13.71
CA GLU A 242 2.57 -12.94 14.10
C GLU A 242 3.00 -14.30 14.61
N PHE A 243 2.48 -14.70 15.77
CA PHE A 243 2.63 -16.03 16.34
C PHE A 243 1.27 -16.64 16.68
N PRO A 244 1.03 -17.92 16.32
CA PRO A 244 -0.14 -18.66 16.78
C PRO A 244 -0.22 -18.70 18.31
N LEU A 245 -1.44 -18.77 18.85
CA LEU A 245 -1.69 -18.78 20.30
C LEU A 245 -0.88 -19.89 21.02
N ASP A 246 -0.86 -21.11 20.47
CA ASP A 246 -0.22 -22.28 21.08
C ASP A 246 1.32 -22.22 21.13
N LYS A 247 1.95 -21.35 20.33
CA LYS A 247 3.42 -21.26 20.30
C LYS A 247 3.99 -20.47 21.48
N LEU A 248 3.15 -19.73 22.18
CA LEU A 248 3.57 -18.76 23.20
C LEU A 248 2.78 -18.87 24.52
N SER A 249 1.80 -19.76 24.65
CA SER A 249 1.08 -19.98 25.90
C SER A 249 1.98 -20.64 26.98
N SER A 250 2.03 -20.03 28.17
CA SER A 250 2.43 -20.71 29.42
C SER A 250 1.25 -21.52 29.97
N GLU A 251 1.51 -22.51 30.84
CA GLU A 251 0.58 -23.56 31.31
C GLU A 251 -0.74 -23.10 32.02
N ASP A 252 -1.03 -21.80 32.10
CA ASP A 252 -2.14 -21.22 32.88
C ASP A 252 -3.22 -20.49 32.03
N ASP A 253 -3.32 -20.73 30.71
CA ASP A 253 -4.17 -19.89 29.84
C ASP A 253 -5.65 -20.32 29.76
N VAL A 254 -6.54 -19.32 29.80
CA VAL A 254 -7.97 -19.36 30.18
C VAL A 254 -8.93 -19.60 29.00
N LEU A 255 -8.45 -20.03 27.83
CA LEU A 255 -9.28 -20.23 26.64
C LEU A 255 -9.54 -21.73 26.40
N SER A 256 -10.82 -22.12 26.41
CA SER A 256 -11.25 -23.51 26.65
C SER A 256 -11.78 -24.25 25.41
N SER A 257 -11.55 -23.73 24.20
CA SER A 257 -11.90 -24.46 22.96
C SER A 257 -10.93 -24.19 21.80
N GLU A 258 -10.68 -25.20 20.95
CA GLU A 258 -9.78 -25.13 19.78
C GLU A 258 -10.29 -24.11 18.72
N GLU A 259 -11.61 -23.98 18.55
CA GLU A 259 -12.24 -23.00 17.65
C GLU A 259 -12.01 -21.54 18.12
N GLU A 260 -11.94 -21.31 19.44
CA GLU A 260 -11.57 -20.00 19.98
C GLU A 260 -10.09 -19.67 19.75
N LYS A 261 -9.22 -20.64 19.49
CA LYS A 261 -7.78 -20.36 19.27
C LYS A 261 -7.47 -19.92 17.84
N GLU A 262 -8.21 -20.42 16.85
CA GLU A 262 -7.99 -20.08 15.44
C GLU A 262 -8.27 -18.60 15.12
N GLY A 263 -9.08 -17.94 15.95
CA GLY A 263 -9.42 -16.52 15.80
C GLY A 263 -8.46 -15.53 16.46
N TYR A 264 -7.37 -15.97 17.08
CA TYR A 264 -6.46 -15.09 17.82
C TYR A 264 -4.99 -15.37 17.50
N ALA A 265 -4.16 -14.34 17.64
CA ALA A 265 -2.72 -14.43 17.48
C ALA A 265 -2.01 -13.50 18.48
N TRP A 266 -0.80 -13.87 18.84
CA TRP A 266 0.12 -12.96 19.51
C TRP A 266 0.84 -12.14 18.46
N LEU A 267 0.76 -10.81 18.58
CA LEU A 267 1.54 -9.90 17.75
C LEU A 267 2.67 -9.32 18.59
N GLN A 268 3.91 -9.52 18.14
CA GLN A 268 5.11 -9.01 18.78
C GLN A 268 5.70 -7.89 17.94
N GLU A 269 5.91 -6.72 18.53
CA GLU A 269 6.63 -5.62 17.88
C GLU A 269 8.03 -6.07 17.43
N ARG A 270 8.42 -5.66 16.23
CA ARG A 270 9.74 -5.97 15.69
C ARG A 270 10.78 -4.97 16.18
N ASP A 271 11.99 -5.49 16.42
CA ASP A 271 13.14 -4.71 16.87
C ASP A 271 14.09 -4.31 15.73
N ASP A 272 13.83 -4.78 14.52
CA ASP A 272 14.63 -4.48 13.34
C ASP A 272 14.16 -3.21 12.61
N ASN A 273 15.08 -2.60 11.86
CA ASN A 273 14.83 -1.33 11.20
C ASN A 273 13.71 -1.50 10.16
N PRO A 274 12.63 -0.69 10.19
CA PRO A 274 11.53 -0.78 9.23
C PRO A 274 11.98 -0.78 7.76
N GLU A 275 13.05 -0.06 7.45
CA GLU A 275 13.64 0.02 6.09
C GLU A 275 14.21 -1.33 5.61
N ASP A 276 14.55 -2.24 6.51
CA ASP A 276 15.04 -3.58 6.17
C ASP A 276 13.91 -4.52 5.69
N HIS A 277 12.64 -4.14 5.92
CA HIS A 277 11.48 -5.03 5.72
C HIS A 277 10.45 -4.48 4.75
N THR A 278 10.34 -3.15 4.62
CA THR A 278 9.57 -2.54 3.54
C THR A 278 10.51 -2.16 2.42
N ASN A 279 10.60 -3.01 1.38
CA ASN A 279 11.28 -2.69 0.14
C ASN A 279 10.46 -1.66 -0.67
N VAL A 280 10.09 -0.53 -0.06
CA VAL A 280 9.21 0.49 -0.63
C VAL A 280 10.08 1.61 -1.22
N VAL A 281 9.79 1.99 -2.46
CA VAL A 281 10.48 3.07 -3.18
C VAL A 281 9.45 4.14 -3.57
N GLY A 282 9.69 5.39 -3.17
CA GLY A 282 8.84 6.51 -3.55
C GLY A 282 9.04 6.92 -5.00
N ALA A 283 7.96 7.09 -5.76
CA ALA A 283 8.00 7.60 -7.13
C ALA A 283 7.02 8.76 -7.34
N LEU A 284 7.42 9.75 -8.13
CA LEU A 284 6.56 10.89 -8.47
C LEU A 284 5.30 10.43 -9.19
N TYR A 285 4.15 10.88 -8.71
CA TYR A 285 2.86 10.65 -9.34
C TYR A 285 2.75 11.40 -10.69
N ARG A 286 2.18 10.73 -11.70
CA ARG A 286 2.11 11.22 -13.09
C ARG A 286 0.71 11.16 -13.71
N GLY A 287 -0.30 10.82 -12.91
CA GLY A 287 -1.69 10.77 -13.35
C GLY A 287 -2.32 12.16 -13.46
N PRO A 288 -3.65 12.25 -13.58
CA PRO A 288 -4.36 13.52 -13.59
C PRO A 288 -4.06 14.35 -12.35
N LYS A 289 -3.97 15.68 -12.51
CA LYS A 289 -3.69 16.58 -11.39
C LYS A 289 -4.70 16.40 -10.23
N VAL A 290 -4.17 16.29 -9.02
CA VAL A 290 -4.95 16.20 -7.78
C VAL A 290 -5.40 17.60 -7.33
N GLU A 291 -4.49 18.57 -7.44
CA GLU A 291 -4.64 19.99 -7.10
C GLU A 291 -4.46 20.88 -8.34
N ASP A 292 -4.73 22.20 -8.22
CA ASP A 292 -4.58 23.16 -9.34
C ASP A 292 -3.13 23.37 -9.81
#